data_AF-A0A6B0XFB5-F1
#
_entry.id   AF-A0A6B0XFB5-F1
#
_cell.length_a   1.000
_cell.length_b   1.000
_cell.length_c   1.000
_cell.angle_alpha   90.00
_cell.angle_beta   90.00
_cell.angle_gamma   90.00
#
_symmetry.space_group_name_H-M   'P 1'
#
loop_
_entity.id
_entity.type
_entity.pdbx_description
1 polymer ?
#
loop_
_entity_poly.entity_id
_entity_poly.type
_entity_poly.pdbx_seq_one_letter_code
_entity_poly.pdbx_strand_id
1 'polypeptide(L)'
;MRKWLDKTTALVLCGALVLVACGDDDSTPVEPEPEPVAELTPEIVGLYGTLVSTFTNIFFAALIPGTTSVPGEGGGSVEISGNDWTLQDYSPDGALIANGALNIDLTQTPIPMSGEVTLSGSHEAELILDMQLSVGTDGLSATGTITINGAEFDVAEVSAAAA
;
A
#
# COMPACT_ATOMS: atom_id res chain seq x y z
N MET A 1 44.78 24.48 10.64
CA MET A 1 44.73 25.96 10.53
C MET A 1 43.27 26.41 10.66
N ARG A 2 43.02 27.67 11.10
CA ARG A 2 41.82 28.52 10.97
C ARG A 2 40.47 27.91 10.49
N LYS A 3 39.28 28.30 10.96
CA LYS A 3 38.71 29.09 12.09
C LYS A 3 37.18 28.93 11.88
N TRP A 4 36.36 28.58 12.88
CA TRP A 4 35.65 29.53 13.75
C TRP A 4 34.77 30.55 12.99
N LEU A 5 33.44 30.34 12.99
CA LEU A 5 32.32 31.31 12.90
C LEU A 5 30.99 30.50 12.85
N ASP A 6 29.92 30.84 13.57
CA ASP A 6 29.88 31.47 14.89
C ASP A 6 28.66 31.01 15.71
N LYS A 7 28.71 31.24 17.01
CA LYS A 7 27.62 31.00 17.98
C LYS A 7 26.74 32.26 18.09
N THR A 8 25.56 32.13 18.73
CA THR A 8 24.53 33.19 18.98
C THR A 8 23.68 33.54 17.74
N THR A 9 22.42 34.00 17.83
CA THR A 9 21.56 34.49 18.92
C THR A 9 20.09 34.22 18.49
N ALA A 10 19.05 34.14 19.32
CA ALA A 10 18.88 34.38 20.75
C ALA A 10 17.72 33.53 21.33
N LEU A 11 17.64 33.37 22.66
CA LEU A 11 16.47 32.85 23.38
C LEU A 11 15.85 34.04 24.13
N VAL A 12 14.92 34.75 23.49
CA VAL A 12 14.35 36.00 24.03
C VAL A 12 13.16 35.70 24.92
N LEU A 13 13.46 35.56 26.21
CA LEU A 13 12.49 35.67 27.29
C LEU A 13 11.97 37.12 27.33
N CYS A 14 10.79 37.39 26.77
CA CYS A 14 10.07 38.65 26.95
C CYS A 14 8.79 38.42 27.75
N GLY A 15 8.94 38.34 29.07
CA GLY A 15 7.81 38.47 29.98
C GLY A 15 7.36 39.92 30.04
N ALA A 16 6.14 40.19 29.58
CA ALA A 16 5.46 41.47 29.77
C ALA A 16 3.99 41.20 30.14
N LEU A 17 3.68 41.25 31.45
CA LEU A 17 2.29 41.45 31.88
C LEU A 17 1.84 42.83 31.39
N VAL A 18 0.77 42.87 30.61
CA VAL A 18 -0.07 44.06 30.47
C VAL A 18 -1.51 43.66 30.80
N LEU A 19 -2.09 44.34 31.77
CA LEU A 19 -3.43 44.05 32.27
C LEU A 19 -4.50 44.78 31.43
N VAL A 20 -5.51 44.01 31.03
CA VAL A 20 -6.91 44.41 30.83
C VAL A 20 -7.22 45.47 29.75
N ALA A 21 -7.74 44.97 28.63
CA ALA A 21 -8.85 45.58 27.87
C ALA A 21 -9.73 44.45 27.29
N CYS A 22 -11.04 44.68 27.14
CA CYS A 22 -12.02 43.65 26.78
C CYS A 22 -11.78 42.97 25.42
N GLY A 23 -11.97 41.65 25.39
CA GLY A 23 -12.13 40.84 24.19
C GLY A 23 -12.41 39.39 24.60
N ASP A 24 -13.62 38.90 24.33
CA ASP A 24 -13.92 37.46 24.33
C ASP A 24 -13.08 36.83 23.21
N ASP A 25 -12.06 36.06 23.57
CA ASP A 25 -11.30 35.25 22.62
C ASP A 25 -10.86 33.95 23.32
N ASP A 26 -11.84 33.06 23.48
CA ASP A 26 -11.66 31.71 23.97
C ASP A 26 -10.82 30.95 22.94
N SER A 27 -9.49 31.04 23.09
CA SER A 27 -8.52 30.39 22.20
C SER A 27 -8.56 28.87 22.41
N THR A 28 -9.60 28.24 21.86
CA THR A 28 -9.68 26.80 21.72
C THR A 28 -8.43 26.29 21.00
N PRO A 29 -7.81 25.20 21.46
CA PRO A 29 -6.76 24.56 20.68
C PRO A 29 -7.29 24.25 19.28
N VAL A 30 -6.60 24.72 18.25
CA VAL A 30 -6.85 24.26 16.88
C VAL A 30 -6.43 22.80 16.83
N GLU A 31 -7.41 21.92 16.99
CA GLU A 31 -7.26 20.50 16.72
C GLU A 31 -6.79 20.38 15.26
N PRO A 32 -5.67 19.67 14.98
CA PRO A 32 -5.21 19.54 13.61
C PRO A 32 -6.32 18.90 12.78
N GLU A 33 -6.68 19.53 11.67
CA GLU A 33 -7.67 18.95 10.74
C GLU A 33 -7.22 17.53 10.39
N PRO A 34 -8.10 16.50 10.55
CA PRO A 34 -7.73 15.14 10.22
C PRO A 34 -7.33 15.10 8.74
N GLU A 35 -6.21 14.44 8.44
CA GLU A 35 -5.79 14.28 7.05
C GLU A 35 -6.93 13.62 6.26
N PRO A 36 -7.19 14.07 5.01
CA PRO A 36 -8.34 13.61 4.25
C PRO A 36 -8.24 12.11 4.03
N VAL A 37 -9.13 11.35 4.69
CA VAL A 37 -9.27 9.91 4.49
C VAL A 37 -9.55 9.67 3.01
N ALA A 38 -8.79 8.78 2.38
CA ALA A 38 -8.93 8.50 0.97
C ALA A 38 -10.33 7.95 0.65
N GLU A 39 -11.03 8.56 -0.29
CA GLU A 39 -12.38 8.12 -0.66
C GLU A 39 -12.32 6.82 -1.48
N LEU A 40 -13.10 5.82 -1.06
CA LEU A 40 -13.30 4.58 -1.82
C LEU A 40 -14.12 4.85 -3.08
N THR A 41 -13.44 5.02 -4.22
CA THR A 41 -14.08 5.23 -5.52
C THR A 41 -14.38 3.91 -6.24
N PRO A 42 -15.33 3.88 -7.20
CA PRO A 42 -15.58 2.69 -8.02
C PRO A 42 -14.36 2.23 -8.84
N GLU A 43 -13.42 3.13 -9.14
CA GLU A 43 -12.16 2.83 -9.82
C GLU A 43 -11.22 2.04 -8.91
N ILE A 44 -11.06 2.46 -7.64
CA ILE A 44 -10.29 1.73 -6.62
C ILE A 44 -10.86 0.32 -6.39
N VAL A 45 -12.18 0.20 -6.31
CA VAL A 45 -12.87 -1.10 -6.15
C VAL A 45 -12.64 -2.02 -7.36
N GLY A 46 -12.72 -1.48 -8.59
CA GLY A 46 -12.44 -2.23 -9.82
C GLY A 46 -10.98 -2.67 -9.95
N LEU A 47 -10.04 -1.80 -9.57
CA LEU A 47 -8.61 -2.10 -9.54
C LEU A 47 -8.30 -3.22 -8.53
N TYR A 48 -8.86 -3.13 -7.31
CA TYR A 48 -8.75 -4.17 -6.30
C TYR A 48 -9.30 -5.52 -6.76
N GLY A 49 -10.50 -5.54 -7.38
CA GLY A 49 -11.06 -6.78 -7.93
C GLY A 49 -10.15 -7.43 -9.00
N THR A 50 -9.50 -6.61 -9.82
CA THR A 50 -8.53 -7.06 -10.84
C THR A 50 -7.26 -7.62 -10.21
N LEU A 51 -6.75 -6.98 -9.15
CA LEU A 51 -5.61 -7.45 -8.36
C LEU A 51 -5.89 -8.77 -7.64
N VAL A 52 -7.05 -8.90 -6.98
CA VAL A 52 -7.45 -10.15 -6.30
C VAL A 52 -7.52 -11.32 -7.28
N SER A 53 -8.14 -11.13 -8.45
CA SER A 53 -8.18 -12.16 -9.51
C SER A 53 -6.78 -12.56 -9.96
N THR A 54 -5.92 -11.56 -10.22
CA THR A 54 -4.53 -11.75 -10.64
C THR A 54 -3.72 -12.53 -9.62
N PHE A 55 -3.69 -12.09 -8.35
CA PHE A 55 -2.91 -12.74 -7.31
C PHE A 55 -3.45 -14.11 -6.93
N THR A 56 -4.77 -14.34 -6.99
CA THR A 56 -5.35 -15.67 -6.75
C THR A 56 -4.79 -16.70 -7.73
N ASN A 57 -4.70 -16.35 -9.02
CA ASN A 57 -4.15 -17.24 -10.05
C ASN A 57 -2.66 -17.53 -9.83
N ILE A 58 -1.85 -16.50 -9.57
CA ILE A 58 -0.41 -16.65 -9.31
C ILE A 58 -0.19 -17.51 -8.05
N PHE A 59 -0.93 -17.21 -6.97
CA PHE A 59 -0.81 -17.89 -5.69
C PHE A 59 -1.08 -19.40 -5.81
N PHE A 60 -2.21 -19.81 -6.41
CA PHE A 60 -2.50 -21.23 -6.57
C PHE A 60 -1.57 -21.94 -7.56
N ALA A 61 -1.05 -21.25 -8.59
CA ALA A 61 -0.04 -21.81 -9.49
C ALA A 61 1.32 -22.04 -8.79
N ALA A 62 1.71 -21.15 -7.88
CA ALA A 62 2.93 -21.27 -7.09
C ALA A 62 2.91 -22.45 -6.10
N LEU A 63 1.73 -22.87 -5.63
CA LEU A 63 1.58 -24.04 -4.75
C LEU A 63 1.81 -25.38 -5.45
N ILE A 64 1.95 -25.41 -6.78
CA ILE A 64 2.29 -26.63 -7.53
C ILE A 64 3.75 -27.01 -7.23
N PRO A 65 4.05 -28.25 -6.79
CA PRO A 65 5.41 -28.64 -6.41
C PRO A 65 6.43 -28.46 -7.53
N GLY A 66 7.44 -27.62 -7.28
CA GLY A 66 8.52 -27.34 -8.24
C GLY A 66 8.27 -26.16 -9.17
N THR A 67 7.18 -25.40 -9.02
CA THR A 67 6.99 -24.13 -9.72
C THR A 67 8.07 -23.13 -9.31
N THR A 68 8.82 -22.62 -10.29
CA THR A 68 9.76 -21.50 -10.12
C THR A 68 9.39 -20.28 -10.97
N SER A 69 8.40 -20.42 -11.85
CA SER A 69 7.90 -19.35 -12.73
C SER A 69 6.43 -19.60 -13.06
N VAL A 70 5.61 -18.56 -13.04
CA VAL A 70 4.21 -18.56 -13.48
C VAL A 70 4.07 -17.62 -14.69
N PRO A 71 3.81 -18.14 -15.91
CA PRO A 71 3.68 -17.29 -17.09
C PRO A 71 2.37 -16.49 -17.08
N GLY A 72 2.41 -15.26 -17.58
CA GLY A 72 1.24 -14.45 -17.91
C GLY A 72 0.83 -14.62 -19.39
N GLU A 73 -0.44 -14.33 -19.71
CA GLU A 73 -0.97 -14.42 -21.07
C GLU A 73 -0.31 -13.41 -22.03
N GLY A 74 0.11 -12.24 -21.53
CA GLY A 74 0.80 -11.21 -22.31
C GLY A 74 2.29 -11.47 -22.61
N GLY A 75 2.88 -12.54 -22.07
CA GLY A 75 4.25 -12.98 -22.38
C GLY A 75 5.33 -12.71 -21.32
N GLY A 76 5.02 -11.96 -20.26
CA GLY A 76 5.85 -11.87 -19.05
C GLY A 76 5.57 -13.00 -18.04
N SER A 77 6.15 -12.91 -16.84
CA SER A 77 6.04 -13.96 -15.80
C SER A 77 6.17 -13.44 -14.37
N VAL A 78 5.75 -14.27 -13.41
CA VAL A 78 6.16 -14.15 -12.00
C VAL A 78 7.25 -15.19 -11.73
N GLU A 79 8.47 -14.75 -11.47
CA GLU A 79 9.58 -15.62 -11.06
C GLU A 79 9.57 -15.82 -9.55
N ILE A 80 9.71 -17.06 -9.09
CA ILE A 80 9.54 -17.46 -7.68
C ILE A 80 10.85 -18.02 -7.14
N SER A 81 11.40 -17.35 -6.13
CA SER A 81 12.63 -17.75 -5.44
C SER A 81 12.38 -17.87 -3.93
N GLY A 82 11.70 -18.95 -3.54
CA GLY A 82 11.27 -19.14 -2.15
C GLY A 82 10.12 -18.20 -1.81
N ASN A 83 10.34 -17.31 -0.84
CA ASN A 83 9.35 -16.30 -0.45
C ASN A 83 9.38 -15.06 -1.36
N ASP A 84 10.46 -14.83 -2.12
CA ASP A 84 10.62 -13.65 -2.96
C ASP A 84 10.08 -13.93 -4.38
N TRP A 85 9.04 -13.20 -4.78
CA TRP A 85 8.32 -13.36 -6.04
C TRP A 85 8.45 -12.07 -6.86
N THR A 86 9.04 -12.14 -8.04
CA THR A 86 9.29 -10.99 -8.90
C THR A 86 8.38 -11.02 -10.12
N LEU A 87 7.52 -10.01 -10.25
CA LEU A 87 6.66 -9.81 -11.41
C LEU A 87 7.47 -9.07 -12.49
N GLN A 88 7.66 -9.68 -13.65
CA GLN A 88 8.40 -9.15 -14.80
C GLN A 88 7.47 -9.11 -16.02
N ASP A 89 6.96 -7.93 -16.33
CA ASP A 89 5.93 -7.67 -17.34
C ASP A 89 4.75 -8.66 -17.25
N TYR A 90 4.43 -9.12 -16.03
CA TYR A 90 3.40 -10.13 -15.83
C TYR A 90 2.06 -9.56 -16.25
N SER A 91 1.34 -10.28 -17.12
CA SER A 91 0.06 -9.84 -17.63
C SER A 91 -0.96 -10.96 -17.52
N PRO A 92 -2.06 -10.80 -16.74
CA PRO A 92 -3.08 -11.83 -16.58
C PRO A 92 -3.97 -12.00 -17.81
N ASP A 93 -4.08 -10.97 -18.67
CA ASP A 93 -5.06 -10.85 -19.75
C ASP A 93 -4.49 -10.28 -21.07
N GLY A 94 -3.18 -9.97 -21.10
CA GLY A 94 -2.52 -9.30 -22.23
C GLY A 94 -2.74 -7.77 -22.31
N ALA A 95 -3.50 -7.17 -21.39
CA ALA A 95 -3.86 -5.75 -21.40
C ALA A 95 -3.39 -4.99 -20.14
N LEU A 96 -3.50 -5.59 -18.96
CA LEU A 96 -2.84 -5.12 -17.73
C LEU A 96 -1.43 -5.68 -17.66
N ILE A 97 -0.44 -4.85 -17.31
CA ILE A 97 0.96 -5.25 -17.10
C ILE A 97 1.36 -4.90 -15.67
N ALA A 98 1.78 -5.89 -14.90
CA ALA A 98 2.25 -5.76 -13.53
C ALA A 98 3.76 -6.04 -13.45
N ASN A 99 4.50 -5.08 -12.89
CA ASN A 99 5.92 -5.17 -12.59
C ASN A 99 6.13 -4.92 -11.10
N GLY A 100 7.03 -5.67 -10.44
CA GLY A 100 7.27 -5.45 -9.02
C GLY A 100 7.90 -6.64 -8.31
N ALA A 101 7.93 -6.56 -6.97
CA ALA A 101 8.46 -7.60 -6.11
C ALA A 101 7.58 -7.76 -4.87
N LEU A 102 7.25 -9.01 -4.55
CA LEU A 102 6.48 -9.41 -3.38
C LEU A 102 7.29 -10.37 -2.52
N ASN A 103 7.15 -10.26 -1.20
CA ASN A 103 7.58 -11.26 -0.25
C ASN A 103 6.33 -11.95 0.31
N ILE A 104 6.28 -13.28 0.21
CA ILE A 104 5.14 -14.11 0.62
C ILE A 104 5.65 -15.28 1.46
N ASP A 105 5.35 -15.27 2.77
CA ASP A 105 5.80 -16.35 3.66
C ASP A 105 4.76 -17.48 3.78
N LEU A 106 4.84 -18.41 2.82
CA LEU A 106 4.02 -19.63 2.80
C LEU A 106 4.23 -20.56 4.02
N THR A 107 5.17 -20.26 4.92
CA THR A 107 5.38 -21.04 6.15
C THR A 107 4.51 -20.58 7.32
N GLN A 108 3.79 -19.45 7.18
CA GLN A 108 2.94 -18.87 8.22
C GLN A 108 1.45 -18.99 7.90
N THR A 109 0.59 -18.87 8.90
CA THR A 109 -0.87 -18.80 8.74
C THR A 109 -1.46 -17.85 9.79
N PRO A 110 -2.10 -16.72 9.40
CA PRO A 110 -2.25 -16.21 8.02
C PRO A 110 -0.92 -16.05 7.29
N ILE A 111 -0.95 -16.14 5.96
CA ILE A 111 0.23 -16.02 5.10
C ILE A 111 0.48 -14.51 4.89
N PRO A 112 1.57 -13.92 5.42
CA PRO A 112 1.87 -12.53 5.14
C PRO A 112 2.31 -12.38 3.67
N MET A 113 1.86 -11.32 3.05
CA MET A 113 2.21 -10.87 1.70
C MET A 113 2.49 -9.37 1.78
N SER A 114 3.70 -8.96 1.41
CA SER A 114 4.03 -7.53 1.31
C SER A 114 4.86 -7.23 0.07
N GLY A 115 4.89 -5.98 -0.37
CA GLY A 115 5.77 -5.54 -1.46
C GLY A 115 5.18 -4.43 -2.32
N GLU A 116 5.86 -4.14 -3.42
CA GLU A 116 5.57 -3.01 -4.30
C GLU A 116 5.29 -3.52 -5.72
N VAL A 117 4.21 -3.03 -6.33
CA VAL A 117 3.78 -3.39 -7.69
C VAL A 117 3.34 -2.15 -8.46
N THR A 118 3.93 -1.93 -9.62
CA THR A 118 3.48 -0.95 -10.61
C THR A 118 2.60 -1.66 -11.64
N LEU A 119 1.39 -1.14 -11.81
CA LEU A 119 0.47 -1.50 -12.89
C LEU A 119 0.58 -0.50 -14.03
N SER A 120 0.50 -1.00 -15.26
CA SER A 120 0.45 -0.20 -16.49
C SER A 120 -0.40 -0.88 -17.58
N GLY A 121 -0.70 -0.16 -18.66
CA GLY A 121 -1.46 -0.65 -19.82
C GLY A 121 -2.94 -0.31 -19.73
N SER A 122 -3.79 -1.25 -19.31
CA SER A 122 -5.23 -1.02 -19.15
C SER A 122 -5.59 -0.15 -17.95
N HIS A 123 -4.73 -0.17 -16.91
CA HIS A 123 -4.80 0.68 -15.72
C HIS A 123 -3.38 1.08 -15.32
N GLU A 124 -3.19 2.31 -14.86
CA GLU A 124 -1.91 2.84 -14.39
C GLU A 124 -2.00 3.10 -12.89
N ALA A 125 -1.21 2.40 -12.08
CA ALA A 125 -1.21 2.58 -10.62
C ALA A 125 0.09 2.11 -9.95
N GLU A 126 0.51 2.82 -8.90
CA GLU A 126 1.54 2.35 -7.97
C GLU A 126 0.86 1.73 -6.74
N LEU A 127 1.27 0.52 -6.37
CA LEU A 127 0.70 -0.26 -5.28
C LEU A 127 1.76 -0.60 -4.24
N ILE A 128 1.42 -0.43 -2.97
CA ILE A 128 2.17 -1.00 -1.84
C ILE A 128 1.21 -1.93 -1.09
N LEU A 129 1.59 -3.19 -0.96
CA LEU A 129 0.79 -4.22 -0.30
C LEU A 129 1.39 -4.49 1.09
N ASP A 130 0.55 -4.53 2.13
CA ASP A 130 0.88 -5.14 3.43
C ASP A 130 -0.35 -5.92 3.93
N MET A 131 -0.41 -7.19 3.54
CA MET A 131 -1.60 -8.03 3.63
C MET A 131 -1.33 -9.36 4.33
N GLN A 132 -2.40 -9.93 4.89
CA GLN A 132 -2.45 -11.29 5.40
C GLN A 132 -3.50 -12.08 4.62
N LEU A 133 -3.03 -13.12 3.93
CA LEU A 133 -3.85 -14.04 3.15
C LEU A 133 -4.29 -15.24 3.98
N SER A 134 -5.52 -15.69 3.78
CA SER A 134 -6.08 -16.91 4.39
C SER A 134 -6.72 -17.78 3.32
N VAL A 135 -6.45 -19.08 3.36
CA VAL A 135 -7.06 -20.06 2.46
C VAL A 135 -8.19 -20.77 3.21
N GLY A 136 -9.43 -20.48 2.85
CA GLY A 136 -10.65 -21.05 3.43
C GLY A 136 -11.31 -22.09 2.52
N THR A 137 -12.50 -22.57 2.93
CA THR A 137 -13.34 -23.43 2.09
C THR A 137 -13.89 -22.70 0.86
N ASP A 138 -14.02 -21.38 0.97
CA ASP A 138 -14.70 -20.54 -0.01
C ASP A 138 -13.71 -19.83 -0.96
N GLY A 139 -12.40 -20.10 -0.80
CA GLY A 139 -11.33 -19.56 -1.63
C GLY A 139 -10.22 -18.87 -0.83
N LEU A 140 -9.53 -17.94 -1.49
CA LEU A 140 -8.53 -17.06 -0.89
C LEU A 140 -9.21 -15.79 -0.36
N SER A 141 -8.94 -15.41 0.88
CA SER A 141 -9.32 -14.11 1.44
C SER A 141 -8.08 -13.32 1.86
N ALA A 142 -8.21 -12.00 1.91
CA ALA A 142 -7.15 -11.07 2.29
C ALA A 142 -7.65 -10.10 3.37
N THR A 143 -6.73 -9.64 4.21
CA THR A 143 -6.91 -8.59 5.23
C THR A 143 -5.62 -7.77 5.32
N GLY A 144 -5.64 -6.60 5.95
CA GLY A 144 -4.50 -5.68 6.01
C GLY A 144 -4.75 -4.43 5.18
N THR A 145 -3.68 -3.83 4.66
CA THR A 145 -3.75 -2.56 3.92
C THR A 145 -3.24 -2.70 2.49
N ILE A 146 -3.79 -1.85 1.62
CA ILE A 146 -3.29 -1.61 0.27
C ILE A 146 -3.18 -0.11 0.05
N THR A 147 -1.98 0.36 -0.27
CA THR A 147 -1.75 1.73 -0.72
C THR A 147 -1.83 1.77 -2.23
N ILE A 148 -2.65 2.66 -2.78
CA ILE A 148 -2.84 2.86 -4.23
C ILE A 148 -2.56 4.32 -4.54
N ASN A 149 -1.56 4.61 -5.36
CA ASN A 149 -1.14 5.96 -5.74
C ASN A 149 -0.89 6.89 -4.52
N GLY A 150 -0.38 6.32 -3.42
CA GLY A 150 -0.09 7.03 -2.16
C GLY A 150 -1.27 7.14 -1.19
N ALA A 151 -2.46 6.66 -1.54
CA ALA A 151 -3.63 6.60 -0.66
C ALA A 151 -3.77 5.20 -0.04
N GLU A 152 -3.80 5.11 1.30
CA GLU A 152 -3.97 3.84 2.03
C GLU A 152 -5.45 3.46 2.16
N PHE A 153 -5.77 2.19 1.94
CA PHE A 153 -7.11 1.62 2.08
C PHE A 153 -7.07 0.30 2.87
N ASP A 154 -8.07 0.08 3.72
CA ASP A 154 -8.27 -1.20 4.40
C ASP A 154 -8.85 -2.25 3.43
N VAL A 155 -8.22 -3.42 3.37
CA VAL A 155 -8.58 -4.51 2.42
C VAL A 155 -9.97 -5.09 2.72
N ALA A 156 -10.43 -5.11 3.97
CA ALA A 156 -11.77 -5.54 4.33
C ALA A 156 -12.83 -4.50 3.90
N GLU A 157 -12.53 -3.21 3.96
CA GLU A 157 -13.42 -2.16 3.44
C GLU A 157 -13.53 -2.19 1.91
N VAL A 158 -12.40 -2.24 1.19
CA VAL A 158 -12.40 -2.31 -0.28
C VAL A 158 -13.09 -3.59 -0.78
N SER A 159 -12.84 -4.73 -0.14
CA SER A 159 -13.49 -5.99 -0.52
C SER A 159 -14.99 -6.03 -0.20
N ALA A 160 -15.44 -5.41 0.89
CA ALA A 160 -16.86 -5.26 1.18
C ALA A 160 -17.57 -4.34 0.15
N ALA A 161 -16.87 -3.34 -0.40
CA ALA A 161 -17.39 -2.50 -1.48
C ALA A 161 -17.39 -3.19 -2.87
N ALA A 162 -16.67 -4.31 -3.02
CA ALA A 162 -16.57 -5.09 -4.26
C ALA A 162 -17.58 -6.24 -4.39
N ALA A 163 -18.38 -6.50 -3.33
CA ALA A 163 -19.26 -7.66 -3.20
C ALA A 163 -20.73 -7.41 -3.63
#